data_AF-A0A812ULI2-F1
#
_entry.id   AF-A0A812ULI2-F1
#
_cell.length_a   1.000
_cell.length_b   1.000
_cell.length_c   1.000
_cell.angle_alpha   90.00
_cell.angle_beta   90.00
_cell.angle_gamma   90.00
#
_symmetry.space_group_name_H-M   'P 1'
#
loop_
_entity.id
_entity.type
_entity.pdbx_description
1 polymer ?
#
loop_
_entity_poly.entity_id
_entity_poly.type
_entity_poly.pdbx_seq_one_letter_code
_entity_poly.pdbx_strand_id
1 'polypeptide(L)'
;MILEDEEKCEEMANVRRRFLEQASAECVNQVHGFITEVASKCLHDDAPTCQDFLWSIFTCGEHMVSRATHRKRHGDTAENARSDTIIPDWYAPLIQASKSGALLWAGFWDGDESGRGTLQALEEFARMVDHDPVHPNTYIGRAVRNQDDFQSCFKDGSKPAKRAMHHFWTYTSFAFVTGMAMKDQRCVIAVVNKPMEGERPLQDSVLALYEAPSIGAAAHRFGWRPQLLVIDLLGTCSETTPFLVENAMEGWQRMKYSYSHVSGLRLDKVDCIPCPPPGCSLNQELANQVTARLKQ
;
A
#
# COMPACT_ATOMS: atom_id res chain seq x y z
N MET A 1 -26.19 13.53 5.20
CA MET A 1 -25.53 12.36 4.56
C MET A 1 -24.06 12.30 4.98
N ILE A 2 -23.82 12.34 6.29
CA ILE A 2 -22.50 12.20 6.97
C ILE A 2 -22.70 11.24 8.16
N LEU A 3 -23.89 11.26 8.77
CA LEU A 3 -24.34 10.31 9.79
C LEU A 3 -24.49 8.84 9.32
N GLU A 4 -24.52 8.54 8.01
CA GLU A 4 -24.62 7.16 7.51
C GLU A 4 -23.28 6.40 7.48
N ASP A 5 -22.14 7.10 7.64
CA ASP A 5 -20.82 6.46 7.62
C ASP A 5 -20.24 6.20 9.03
N GLU A 6 -20.67 6.94 10.05
CA GLU A 6 -20.35 6.60 11.45
C GLU A 6 -21.08 5.32 11.89
N GLU A 7 -22.34 5.14 11.46
CA GLU A 7 -23.14 3.93 11.71
C GLU A 7 -22.49 2.64 11.11
N LYS A 8 -21.66 2.77 10.05
CA LYS A 8 -20.96 1.63 9.43
C LYS A 8 -19.69 1.21 10.18
N CYS A 9 -19.04 2.15 10.87
CA CYS A 9 -17.95 1.82 11.80
C CYS A 9 -18.48 1.43 13.18
N GLU A 10 -19.69 1.83 13.58
CA GLU A 10 -20.32 1.33 14.82
C GLU A 10 -20.58 -0.19 14.79
N GLU A 11 -20.64 -0.82 13.61
CA GLU A 11 -20.58 -2.28 13.45
C GLU A 11 -19.20 -2.90 13.79
N MET A 12 -18.16 -2.12 14.10
CA MET A 12 -16.80 -2.62 14.36
C MET A 12 -16.76 -3.71 15.42
N ALA A 13 -17.53 -3.58 16.51
CA ALA A 13 -17.60 -4.62 17.55
C ALA A 13 -18.12 -5.94 16.98
N ASN A 14 -19.11 -5.88 16.06
CA ASN A 14 -19.69 -7.05 15.41
C ASN A 14 -18.77 -7.62 14.32
N VAL A 15 -18.05 -6.78 13.57
CA VAL A 15 -17.07 -7.23 12.57
C VAL A 15 -15.85 -7.86 13.25
N ARG A 16 -15.28 -7.21 14.26
CA ARG A 16 -14.18 -7.73 15.08
C ARG A 16 -14.57 -9.06 15.70
N ARG A 17 -15.74 -9.13 16.34
CA ARG A 17 -16.24 -10.38 16.93
C ARG A 17 -16.40 -11.49 15.90
N ARG A 18 -17.02 -11.22 14.74
CA ARG A 18 -17.12 -12.20 13.64
C ARG A 18 -15.76 -12.67 13.15
N PHE A 19 -14.79 -11.77 13.03
CA PHE A 19 -13.42 -12.15 12.67
C PHE A 19 -12.81 -13.08 13.72
N LEU A 20 -12.87 -12.71 15.00
CA LEU A 20 -12.33 -13.50 16.10
C LEU A 20 -13.02 -14.87 16.26
N GLU A 21 -14.31 -14.98 15.92
CA GLU A 21 -15.09 -16.22 16.05
C GLU A 21 -14.96 -17.15 14.84
N GLN A 22 -14.72 -16.62 13.64
CA GLN A 22 -14.86 -17.38 12.38
C GLN A 22 -13.56 -17.53 11.59
N ALA A 23 -12.56 -16.68 11.82
CA ALA A 23 -11.24 -16.91 11.28
C ALA A 23 -10.53 -18.03 12.07
N SER A 24 -9.61 -18.71 11.41
CA SER A 24 -8.71 -19.68 12.01
C SER A 24 -7.89 -19.02 13.12
N ALA A 25 -7.57 -19.82 14.14
CA ALA A 25 -6.75 -19.35 15.25
C ALA A 25 -5.38 -18.82 14.78
N GLU A 26 -4.81 -19.41 13.73
CA GLU A 26 -3.53 -18.97 13.16
C GLU A 26 -3.64 -17.55 12.57
N CYS A 27 -4.69 -17.27 11.79
CA CYS A 27 -4.94 -15.92 11.26
C CYS A 27 -5.18 -14.90 12.38
N VAL A 28 -6.01 -15.25 13.37
CA VAL A 28 -6.26 -14.38 14.52
C VAL A 28 -4.96 -14.09 15.28
N ASN A 29 -4.11 -15.09 15.48
CA ASN A 29 -2.84 -14.93 16.17
C ASN A 29 -1.86 -14.04 15.40
N GLN A 30 -1.77 -14.16 14.07
CA GLN A 30 -0.94 -13.27 13.25
C GLN A 30 -1.43 -11.81 13.34
N VAL A 31 -2.75 -11.57 13.27
CA VAL A 31 -3.31 -10.22 13.42
C VAL A 31 -3.05 -9.66 14.83
N HIS A 32 -3.24 -10.45 15.87
CA HIS A 32 -2.90 -10.04 17.24
C HIS A 32 -1.41 -9.76 17.43
N GLY A 33 -0.54 -10.58 16.84
CA GLY A 33 0.91 -10.39 16.86
C GLY A 33 1.31 -9.05 16.25
N PHE A 34 0.78 -8.74 15.06
CA PHE A 34 0.97 -7.45 14.40
C PHE A 34 0.49 -6.29 15.28
N ILE A 35 -0.74 -6.34 15.78
CA ILE A 35 -1.32 -5.27 16.59
C ILE A 35 -0.47 -5.02 17.85
N THR A 36 -0.06 -6.08 18.52
CA THR A 36 0.77 -6.00 19.74
C THR A 36 2.13 -5.38 19.43
N GLU A 37 2.79 -5.83 18.37
CA GLU A 37 4.10 -5.33 17.94
C GLU A 37 4.03 -3.84 17.57
N VAL A 38 3.02 -3.42 16.82
CA VAL A 38 2.89 -2.02 16.38
C VAL A 38 2.46 -1.11 17.53
N ALA A 39 1.51 -1.54 18.36
CA ALA A 39 1.08 -0.77 19.53
C ALA A 39 2.23 -0.51 20.52
N SER A 40 3.25 -1.38 20.56
CA SER A 40 4.44 -1.18 21.39
C SER A 40 5.27 0.06 21.00
N LYS A 41 5.04 0.64 19.82
CA LYS A 41 5.70 1.86 19.34
C LYS A 41 4.90 3.13 19.54
N CYS A 42 3.69 3.05 20.08
CA CYS A 42 2.98 4.23 20.50
C CYS A 42 3.69 4.90 21.68
N LEU A 43 4.14 6.15 21.48
CA LEU A 43 4.80 6.95 22.51
C LEU A 43 3.73 7.58 23.43
N HIS A 44 3.81 7.26 24.72
CA HIS A 44 3.10 7.83 25.88
C HIS A 44 1.57 7.63 25.98
N ASP A 45 1.16 7.01 27.10
CA ASP A 45 -0.14 6.95 27.81
C ASP A 45 -1.45 6.58 27.08
N ASP A 46 -1.48 6.48 25.75
CA ASP A 46 -2.70 6.25 24.97
C ASP A 46 -2.77 4.84 24.32
N ALA A 47 -2.09 3.84 24.87
CA ALA A 47 -2.02 2.48 24.32
C ALA A 47 -3.38 1.83 23.95
N PRO A 48 -4.47 2.00 24.73
CA PRO A 48 -5.80 1.52 24.33
C PRO A 48 -6.28 2.14 23.01
N THR A 49 -6.04 3.44 22.80
CA THR A 49 -6.47 4.14 21.58
C THR A 49 -5.68 3.69 20.34
N CYS A 50 -4.40 3.34 20.52
CA CYS A 50 -3.57 2.78 19.46
C CYS A 50 -4.03 1.38 19.04
N GLN A 51 -4.29 0.48 20.00
CA GLN A 51 -4.78 -0.85 19.68
C GLN A 51 -6.14 -0.79 18.98
N ASP A 52 -7.04 0.06 19.45
CA ASP A 52 -8.36 0.24 18.83
C ASP A 52 -8.24 0.83 17.42
N PHE A 53 -7.32 1.77 17.20
CA PHE A 53 -7.01 2.26 15.86
C PHE A 53 -6.47 1.14 14.95
N LEU A 54 -5.52 0.32 15.42
CA LEU A 54 -4.99 -0.79 14.64
C LEU A 54 -6.08 -1.84 14.35
N TRP A 55 -6.99 -2.10 15.28
CA TRP A 55 -8.18 -2.91 15.02
C TRP A 55 -9.11 -2.29 13.99
N SER A 56 -9.24 -0.97 13.98
CA SER A 56 -10.03 -0.23 12.99
C SER A 56 -9.48 -0.47 11.58
N ILE A 57 -8.17 -0.55 11.41
CA ILE A 57 -7.54 -0.90 10.12
C ILE A 57 -8.06 -2.24 9.61
N PHE A 58 -8.11 -3.28 10.44
CA PHE A 58 -8.59 -4.62 10.02
C PHE A 58 -10.12 -4.71 9.88
N THR A 59 -10.88 -3.83 10.52
CA THR A 59 -12.35 -3.94 10.56
C THR A 59 -13.05 -2.99 9.61
N CYS A 60 -12.47 -1.83 9.32
CA CYS A 60 -13.06 -0.77 8.51
C CYS A 60 -12.03 0.07 7.73
N GLY A 61 -10.80 -0.41 7.51
CA GLY A 61 -9.73 0.32 6.83
C GLY A 61 -10.12 0.93 5.48
N GLU A 62 -10.98 0.27 4.69
CA GLU A 62 -11.54 0.83 3.45
C GLU A 62 -12.39 2.08 3.72
N HIS A 63 -13.25 2.07 4.74
CA HIS A 63 -14.04 3.24 5.13
C HIS A 63 -13.16 4.39 5.62
N MET A 64 -12.07 4.08 6.33
CA MET A 64 -11.08 5.08 6.76
C MET A 64 -10.47 5.80 5.54
N VAL A 65 -10.09 5.06 4.49
CA VAL A 65 -9.58 5.66 3.24
C VAL A 65 -10.68 6.41 2.47
N SER A 66 -11.92 5.90 2.46
CA SER A 66 -13.06 6.60 1.85
C SER A 66 -13.25 7.98 2.47
N ARG A 67 -13.32 8.04 3.81
CA ARG A 67 -13.45 9.29 4.57
C ARG A 67 -12.25 10.21 4.32
N ALA A 68 -11.05 9.66 4.28
CA ALA A 68 -9.82 10.40 4.02
C ALA A 68 -9.80 11.10 2.66
N THR A 69 -10.39 10.47 1.64
CA THR A 69 -10.43 10.96 0.26
C THR A 69 -11.61 11.88 -0.02
N HIS A 70 -12.60 12.00 0.89
CA HIS A 70 -13.69 12.97 0.80
C HIS A 70 -13.13 14.39 0.91
N ARG A 71 -13.08 15.09 -0.24
CA ARG A 71 -12.94 16.54 -0.27
C ARG A 71 -14.14 17.15 0.48
N LYS A 72 -13.87 17.81 1.61
CA LYS A 72 -14.85 18.66 2.30
C LYS A 72 -15.48 19.63 1.28
N ARG A 73 -16.82 19.77 1.32
CA ARG A 73 -17.57 20.68 0.43
C ARG A 73 -17.10 22.12 0.64
N HIS A 74 -17.24 22.95 -0.40
CA HIS A 74 -17.06 24.40 -0.31
C HIS A 74 -17.84 24.96 0.90
N GLY A 75 -17.12 25.45 1.91
CA GLY A 75 -17.72 26.03 3.12
C GLY A 75 -16.93 25.80 4.42
N ASP A 76 -16.10 24.75 4.49
CA ASP A 76 -15.27 24.50 5.67
C ASP A 76 -14.04 25.43 5.68
N THR A 77 -13.83 26.15 6.79
CA THR A 77 -12.67 27.03 6.98
C THR A 77 -11.37 26.22 7.02
N ALA A 78 -10.26 26.83 6.56
CA ALA A 78 -8.94 26.20 6.52
C ALA A 78 -8.43 25.72 7.89
N GLU A 79 -8.94 26.29 8.99
CA GLU A 79 -8.69 25.86 10.37
C GLU A 79 -9.32 24.50 10.69
N ASN A 80 -10.52 24.21 10.17
CA ASN A 80 -11.20 22.92 10.34
C ASN A 80 -10.63 21.81 9.43
N ALA A 81 -9.71 22.15 8.52
CA ALA A 81 -9.03 21.19 7.66
C ALA A 81 -7.73 20.62 8.28
N ARG A 82 -7.21 21.25 9.35
CA ARG A 82 -5.96 20.84 10.02
C ARG A 82 -6.14 19.75 11.09
N SER A 83 -7.36 19.52 11.58
CA SER A 83 -7.63 18.61 12.71
C SER A 83 -8.01 17.17 12.33
N ASP A 84 -8.15 16.86 11.03
CA ASP A 84 -8.47 15.51 10.55
C ASP A 84 -7.22 14.84 9.96
N THR A 85 -6.19 14.60 10.78
CA THR A 85 -5.03 13.81 10.36
C THR A 85 -5.49 12.38 10.08
N ILE A 86 -5.61 12.07 8.78
CA ILE A 86 -5.99 10.74 8.27
C ILE A 86 -5.07 9.64 8.83
N ILE A 87 -3.81 10.01 9.02
CA ILE A 87 -2.74 9.19 9.56
C ILE A 87 -2.39 9.82 10.91
N PRO A 88 -2.65 9.15 12.04
CA PRO A 88 -2.28 9.67 13.35
C PRO A 88 -0.79 10.00 13.40
N ASP A 89 -0.42 11.07 14.11
CA ASP A 89 0.96 11.53 14.20
C ASP A 89 1.92 10.44 14.71
N TRP A 90 1.45 9.56 15.60
CA TRP A 90 2.22 8.42 16.09
C TRP A 90 2.41 7.33 15.02
N TYR A 91 1.48 7.19 14.07
CA TYR A 91 1.52 6.17 13.02
C TYR A 91 2.36 6.62 11.81
N ALA A 92 2.37 7.92 11.51
CA ALA A 92 3.14 8.51 10.42
C ALA A 92 4.62 8.10 10.38
N PRO A 93 5.41 8.13 11.48
CA PRO A 93 6.80 7.69 11.44
C PRO A 93 6.96 6.17 11.20
N LEU A 94 5.93 5.36 11.41
CA LEU A 94 5.99 3.90 11.27
C LEU A 94 5.82 3.44 9.81
N ILE A 95 5.15 4.24 8.99
CA ILE A 95 4.86 3.97 7.56
C ILE A 95 5.83 4.66 6.60
N GLN A 96 6.65 5.58 7.08
CA GLN A 96 7.59 6.30 6.22
C GLN A 96 8.87 5.48 6.02
N ALA A 97 9.31 5.39 4.76
CA ALA A 97 10.65 4.90 4.43
C ALA A 97 11.72 5.79 5.07
N SER A 98 12.86 5.21 5.43
CA SER A 98 13.97 5.92 6.07
C SER A 98 14.80 6.76 5.10
N LYS A 99 14.87 6.34 3.83
CA LYS A 99 15.64 7.02 2.78
C LYS A 99 14.86 8.15 2.09
N SER A 100 15.51 8.76 1.09
CA SER A 100 14.98 9.89 0.31
C SER A 100 13.73 9.52 -0.52
N GLY A 101 13.60 8.25 -0.92
CA GLY A 101 12.40 7.73 -1.58
C GLY A 101 11.98 6.34 -1.10
N ALA A 102 10.76 5.97 -1.47
CA ALA A 102 10.19 4.66 -1.26
C ALA A 102 9.76 4.03 -2.59
N LEU A 103 9.89 2.72 -2.73
CA LEU A 103 9.46 1.99 -3.92
C LEU A 103 8.38 0.97 -3.60
N LEU A 104 7.56 0.70 -4.62
CA LEU A 104 6.54 -0.34 -4.63
C LEU A 104 7.06 -1.55 -5.42
N TRP A 105 6.53 -2.74 -5.15
CA TRP A 105 7.03 -3.95 -5.82
C TRP A 105 6.02 -5.09 -5.86
N ALA A 106 6.26 -6.05 -6.76
CA ALA A 106 5.53 -7.31 -6.81
C ALA A 106 6.42 -8.45 -7.32
N GLY A 107 6.32 -9.63 -6.71
CA GLY A 107 6.93 -10.85 -7.26
C GLY A 107 8.34 -11.18 -6.76
N PHE A 108 8.71 -10.65 -5.59
CA PHE A 108 9.95 -10.99 -4.89
C PHE A 108 9.65 -11.88 -3.69
N TRP A 109 10.47 -12.90 -3.46
CA TRP A 109 10.28 -13.86 -2.38
C TRP A 109 11.59 -14.54 -2.01
N ASP A 110 11.84 -14.73 -0.71
CA ASP A 110 12.96 -15.52 -0.22
C ASP A 110 12.50 -16.98 -0.04
N GLY A 111 12.53 -17.76 -1.13
CA GLY A 111 12.13 -19.17 -1.16
C GLY A 111 12.60 -19.86 -2.45
N ASP A 112 12.02 -21.02 -2.77
CA ASP A 112 12.58 -21.96 -3.76
C ASP A 112 13.09 -21.31 -5.07
N GLU A 113 14.36 -21.60 -5.39
CA GLU A 113 15.30 -20.90 -6.28
C GLU A 113 14.97 -20.99 -7.79
N SER A 114 13.71 -21.20 -8.12
CA SER A 114 13.16 -21.41 -9.48
C SER A 114 13.27 -20.22 -10.44
N GLY A 115 14.31 -19.38 -10.33
CA GLY A 115 14.53 -18.22 -11.20
C GLY A 115 13.76 -16.96 -10.80
N ARG A 116 13.25 -16.90 -9.55
CA ARG A 116 12.59 -15.71 -9.00
C ARG A 116 13.62 -14.73 -8.44
N GLY A 117 13.33 -13.43 -8.55
CA GLY A 117 14.09 -12.41 -7.81
C GLY A 117 13.84 -12.56 -6.30
N THR A 118 14.91 -12.53 -5.51
CA THR A 118 14.84 -12.60 -4.05
C THR A 118 14.46 -11.25 -3.44
N LEU A 119 13.90 -11.22 -2.22
CA LEU A 119 13.68 -9.96 -1.52
C LEU A 119 15.02 -9.29 -1.22
N GLN A 120 16.06 -10.07 -0.94
CA GLN A 120 17.41 -9.55 -0.78
C GLN A 120 17.87 -8.77 -2.03
N ALA A 121 17.68 -9.30 -3.24
CA ALA A 121 18.07 -8.62 -4.47
C ALA A 121 17.27 -7.31 -4.68
N LEU A 122 15.98 -7.32 -4.33
CA LEU A 122 15.15 -6.11 -4.34
C LEU A 122 15.66 -5.06 -3.34
N GLU A 123 15.96 -5.45 -2.10
CA GLU A 123 16.48 -4.56 -1.06
C GLU A 123 17.85 -3.98 -1.43
N GLU A 124 18.74 -4.80 -1.99
CA GLU A 124 20.05 -4.37 -2.48
C GLU A 124 19.90 -3.35 -3.62
N PHE A 125 19.02 -3.63 -4.58
CA PHE A 125 18.73 -2.72 -5.69
C PHE A 125 18.09 -1.41 -5.22
N ALA A 126 17.12 -1.49 -4.31
CA ALA A 126 16.48 -0.32 -3.70
C ALA A 126 17.53 0.62 -3.12
N ARG A 127 18.52 0.08 -2.40
CA ARG A 127 19.64 0.84 -1.87
C ARG A 127 20.50 1.49 -2.96
N MET A 128 20.71 0.82 -4.10
CA MET A 128 21.49 1.40 -5.21
C MET A 128 20.81 2.63 -5.83
N VAL A 129 19.48 2.70 -5.78
CA VAL A 129 18.69 3.85 -6.27
C VAL A 129 18.29 4.83 -5.15
N ASP A 130 18.86 4.71 -3.95
CA ASP A 130 18.54 5.51 -2.76
C ASP A 130 17.05 5.46 -2.34
N HIS A 131 16.41 4.31 -2.53
CA HIS A 131 15.03 4.07 -2.08
C HIS A 131 14.95 2.91 -1.07
N ASP A 132 13.82 2.82 -0.39
CA ASP A 132 13.43 1.68 0.44
C ASP A 132 12.11 1.05 -0.08
N PRO A 133 11.99 -0.27 -0.20
CA PRO A 133 10.69 -0.90 -0.42
C PRO A 133 9.75 -0.62 0.76
N VAL A 134 8.54 -0.13 0.49
CA VAL A 134 7.59 0.29 1.56
C VAL A 134 7.31 -0.84 2.56
N HIS A 135 7.13 -2.06 2.08
CA HIS A 135 7.26 -3.29 2.86
C HIS A 135 8.42 -4.08 2.23
N PRO A 136 9.40 -4.62 2.97
CA PRO A 136 9.44 -4.70 4.42
C PRO A 136 10.20 -3.54 5.10
N ASN A 137 10.67 -2.49 4.42
CA ASN A 137 11.65 -1.58 5.05
C ASN A 137 11.06 -0.47 5.94
N THR A 138 9.74 -0.27 5.92
CA THR A 138 9.05 0.54 6.95
C THR A 138 8.89 -0.26 8.24
N TYR A 139 8.57 0.40 9.36
CA TYR A 139 8.30 -0.33 10.60
C TYR A 139 7.05 -1.22 10.45
N ILE A 140 5.97 -0.68 9.89
CA ILE A 140 4.76 -1.45 9.58
C ILE A 140 5.08 -2.59 8.63
N GLY A 141 5.91 -2.34 7.61
CA GLY A 141 6.40 -3.36 6.69
C GLY A 141 7.07 -4.53 7.39
N ARG A 142 8.02 -4.25 8.29
CA ARG A 142 8.67 -5.30 9.10
C ARG A 142 7.69 -6.04 9.99
N ALA A 143 6.75 -5.33 10.63
CA ALA A 143 5.75 -5.95 11.49
C ALA A 143 4.86 -6.93 10.70
N VAL A 144 4.49 -6.60 9.46
CA VAL A 144 3.76 -7.54 8.58
C VAL A 144 4.63 -8.76 8.23
N ARG A 145 5.91 -8.55 7.87
CA ARG A 145 6.85 -9.64 7.57
C ARG A 145 7.07 -10.57 8.78
N ASN A 146 7.13 -10.02 9.99
CA ASN A 146 7.25 -10.78 11.23
C ASN A 146 6.04 -11.68 11.51
N GLN A 147 4.89 -11.38 10.89
CA GLN A 147 3.68 -12.19 10.92
C GLN A 147 3.51 -13.04 9.65
N ASP A 148 4.61 -13.40 8.97
CA ASP A 148 4.64 -14.19 7.74
C ASP A 148 3.67 -13.63 6.68
N ASP A 149 3.69 -12.30 6.49
CA ASP A 149 2.84 -11.58 5.53
C ASP A 149 1.35 -11.96 5.59
N PHE A 150 0.87 -12.32 6.78
CA PHE A 150 -0.48 -12.83 7.02
C PHE A 150 -0.86 -14.05 6.15
N GLN A 151 0.09 -14.90 5.74
CA GLN A 151 -0.16 -16.06 4.89
C GLN A 151 -1.28 -16.96 5.42
N SER A 152 -1.41 -17.10 6.75
CA SER A 152 -2.48 -17.92 7.33
C SER A 152 -3.87 -17.32 7.07
N CYS A 153 -4.02 -15.99 7.09
CA CYS A 153 -5.28 -15.32 6.74
C CYS A 153 -5.65 -15.46 5.27
N PHE A 154 -4.66 -15.52 4.37
CA PHE A 154 -4.90 -15.82 2.96
C PHE A 154 -5.30 -17.29 2.73
N LYS A 155 -4.65 -18.24 3.43
CA LYS A 155 -4.95 -19.68 3.36
C LYS A 155 -6.30 -20.05 3.96
N ASP A 156 -6.69 -19.36 5.03
CA ASP A 156 -7.96 -19.53 5.74
C ASP A 156 -9.17 -19.48 4.79
N GLY A 157 -9.16 -18.51 3.88
CA GLY A 157 -10.15 -18.40 2.82
C GLY A 157 -11.57 -17.98 3.26
N SER A 158 -11.84 -17.86 4.57
CA SER A 158 -13.14 -17.44 5.11
C SER A 158 -13.46 -16.00 4.71
N LYS A 159 -14.77 -15.68 4.67
CA LYS A 159 -15.22 -14.33 4.36
C LYS A 159 -14.67 -13.28 5.35
N PRO A 160 -14.64 -13.53 6.68
CA PRO A 160 -14.09 -12.57 7.63
C PRO A 160 -12.58 -12.35 7.47
N ALA A 161 -11.79 -13.41 7.27
CA ALA A 161 -10.34 -13.27 7.04
C ALA A 161 -10.03 -12.49 5.76
N LYS A 162 -10.69 -12.84 4.63
CA LYS A 162 -10.56 -12.10 3.36
C LYS A 162 -10.93 -10.63 3.50
N ARG A 163 -12.02 -10.32 4.21
CA ARG A 163 -12.48 -8.95 4.45
C ARG A 163 -11.48 -8.19 5.33
N ALA A 164 -10.94 -8.82 6.37
CA ALA A 164 -9.94 -8.21 7.23
C ALA A 164 -8.66 -7.85 6.46
N MET A 165 -8.19 -8.76 5.60
CA MET A 165 -7.02 -8.50 4.74
C MET A 165 -7.29 -7.41 3.71
N HIS A 166 -8.48 -7.38 3.11
CA HIS A 166 -8.88 -6.29 2.21
C HIS A 166 -8.82 -4.93 2.91
N HIS A 167 -9.43 -4.81 4.10
CA HIS A 167 -9.41 -3.57 4.88
C HIS A 167 -7.98 -3.18 5.29
N PHE A 168 -7.20 -4.15 5.77
CA PHE A 168 -5.81 -3.93 6.17
C PHE A 168 -4.95 -3.39 5.03
N TRP A 169 -4.94 -4.08 3.89
CA TRP A 169 -4.10 -3.68 2.76
C TRP A 169 -4.60 -2.40 2.10
N THR A 170 -5.91 -2.18 2.02
CA THR A 170 -6.47 -0.92 1.52
C THR A 170 -5.94 0.27 2.33
N TYR A 171 -6.03 0.21 3.66
CA TYR A 171 -5.57 1.31 4.50
C TYR A 171 -4.05 1.44 4.51
N THR A 172 -3.33 0.33 4.66
CA THR A 172 -1.87 0.35 4.82
C THR A 172 -1.17 0.78 3.54
N SER A 173 -1.62 0.31 2.37
CA SER A 173 -1.12 0.79 1.08
C SER A 173 -1.43 2.27 0.85
N PHE A 174 -2.62 2.72 1.24
CA PHE A 174 -2.96 4.15 1.20
C PHE A 174 -2.03 4.97 2.11
N ALA A 175 -1.73 4.48 3.31
CA ALA A 175 -0.82 5.12 4.24
C ALA A 175 0.61 5.19 3.66
N PHE A 176 1.14 4.09 3.13
CA PHE A 176 2.47 4.07 2.51
C PHE A 176 2.60 5.09 1.38
N VAL A 177 1.64 5.12 0.46
CA VAL A 177 1.65 6.05 -0.67
C VAL A 177 1.43 7.50 -0.21
N THR A 178 0.58 7.72 0.79
CA THR A 178 0.44 9.04 1.42
C THR A 178 1.75 9.50 2.05
N GLY A 179 2.50 8.59 2.68
CA GLY A 179 3.84 8.88 3.19
C GLY A 179 4.81 9.35 2.10
N MET A 180 4.73 8.78 0.89
CA MET A 180 5.49 9.26 -0.27
C MET A 180 5.06 10.68 -0.68
N ALA A 181 3.75 10.91 -0.79
CA ALA A 181 3.18 12.20 -1.17
C ALA A 181 3.54 13.31 -0.16
N MET A 182 3.49 13.01 1.14
CA MET A 182 3.86 13.94 2.22
C MET A 182 5.33 14.35 2.19
N LYS A 183 6.20 13.51 1.64
CA LYS A 183 7.64 13.81 1.43
C LYS A 183 7.92 14.53 0.10
N ASP A 184 6.90 14.92 -0.65
CA ASP A 184 7.00 15.40 -2.05
C ASP A 184 7.86 14.47 -2.92
N GLN A 185 7.77 13.16 -2.68
CA GLN A 185 8.44 12.20 -3.55
C GLN A 185 7.73 12.21 -4.90
N ARG A 186 8.35 12.83 -5.91
CA ARG A 186 7.71 13.01 -7.22
C ARG A 186 7.81 11.82 -8.13
N CYS A 187 8.71 10.87 -7.90
CA CYS A 187 8.80 9.66 -8.70
C CYS A 187 8.46 8.44 -7.84
N VAL A 188 7.44 7.70 -8.23
CA VAL A 188 7.06 6.40 -7.68
C VAL A 188 7.70 5.33 -8.55
N ILE A 189 8.60 4.55 -7.98
CA ILE A 189 9.22 3.40 -8.64
C ILE A 189 8.40 2.15 -8.31
N ALA A 190 7.98 1.40 -9.32
CA ALA A 190 7.31 0.10 -9.17
C ALA A 190 8.16 -1.00 -9.82
N VAL A 191 8.69 -1.92 -9.03
CA VAL A 191 9.51 -3.05 -9.52
C VAL A 191 8.66 -4.30 -9.63
N VAL A 192 8.47 -4.80 -10.85
CA VAL A 192 7.53 -5.89 -11.15
C VAL A 192 8.26 -7.13 -11.65
N ASN A 193 8.05 -8.23 -10.94
CA ASN A 193 8.53 -9.57 -11.27
C ASN A 193 7.39 -10.60 -11.20
N LYS A 194 6.20 -10.23 -11.71
CA LYS A 194 5.03 -11.10 -11.79
C LYS A 194 4.44 -11.08 -13.20
N PRO A 195 4.01 -12.23 -13.74
CA PRO A 195 3.29 -12.25 -15.01
C PRO A 195 1.89 -11.68 -14.86
N MET A 196 1.29 -11.22 -15.95
CA MET A 196 -0.10 -10.73 -15.95
C MET A 196 -1.12 -11.84 -15.64
N GLU A 197 -0.81 -13.08 -16.01
CA GLU A 197 -1.66 -14.26 -15.84
C GLU A 197 -0.87 -15.43 -15.22
N GLY A 198 -1.57 -16.48 -14.75
CA GLY A 198 -0.97 -17.71 -14.22
C GLY A 198 -1.39 -18.00 -12.78
N GLU A 199 -0.59 -18.81 -12.07
CA GLU A 199 -0.89 -19.22 -10.68
C GLU A 199 -0.84 -18.05 -9.70
N ARG A 200 0.03 -17.06 -9.96
CA ARG A 200 0.26 -15.91 -9.08
C ARG A 200 0.36 -14.61 -9.90
N PRO A 201 -0.75 -14.19 -10.53
CA PRO A 201 -0.73 -13.08 -11.46
C PRO A 201 -0.44 -11.76 -10.75
N LEU A 202 0.02 -10.77 -11.51
CA LEU A 202 0.18 -9.39 -11.04
C LEU A 202 -1.14 -8.82 -10.54
N GLN A 203 -2.26 -9.20 -11.16
CA GLN A 203 -3.59 -8.71 -10.85
C GLN A 203 -4.03 -9.00 -9.41
N ASP A 204 -3.50 -10.07 -8.81
CA ASP A 204 -3.78 -10.46 -7.43
C ASP A 204 -2.73 -9.94 -6.42
N SER A 205 -1.78 -9.11 -6.88
CA SER A 205 -0.73 -8.57 -6.02
C SER A 205 -1.21 -7.39 -5.18
N VAL A 206 -0.55 -7.17 -4.03
CA VAL A 206 -0.78 -5.99 -3.21
C VAL A 206 -0.54 -4.70 -4.00
N LEU A 207 0.52 -4.69 -4.83
CA LEU A 207 0.82 -3.60 -5.74
C LEU A 207 -0.39 -3.23 -6.62
N ALA A 208 -0.97 -4.22 -7.31
CA ALA A 208 -2.07 -3.97 -8.24
C ALA A 208 -3.39 -3.63 -7.55
N LEU A 209 -3.73 -4.35 -6.48
CA LEU A 209 -5.03 -4.24 -5.83
C LEU A 209 -5.15 -3.06 -4.86
N TYR A 210 -4.05 -2.65 -4.23
CA TYR A 210 -4.10 -1.68 -3.13
C TYR A 210 -3.14 -0.51 -3.31
N GLU A 211 -1.87 -0.74 -3.68
CA GLU A 211 -0.88 0.34 -3.78
C GLU A 211 -1.06 1.22 -5.00
N ALA A 212 -1.24 0.63 -6.19
CA ALA A 212 -1.50 1.39 -7.41
C ALA A 212 -2.77 2.25 -7.25
N PRO A 213 -3.93 1.70 -6.85
CA PRO A 213 -5.12 2.51 -6.54
C PRO A 213 -4.87 3.61 -5.49
N SER A 214 -4.00 3.36 -4.51
CA SER A 214 -3.63 4.35 -3.50
C SER A 214 -2.87 5.56 -4.08
N ILE A 215 -2.16 5.40 -5.20
CA ILE A 215 -1.52 6.52 -5.93
C ILE A 215 -2.58 7.52 -6.38
N GLY A 216 -3.68 7.06 -6.99
CA GLY A 216 -4.78 7.93 -7.40
C GLY A 216 -5.49 8.56 -6.21
N ALA A 217 -5.75 7.79 -5.16
CA ALA A 217 -6.37 8.31 -3.93
C ALA A 217 -5.53 9.45 -3.31
N ALA A 218 -4.20 9.25 -3.18
CA ALA A 218 -3.29 10.26 -2.66
C ALA A 218 -3.17 11.47 -3.61
N ALA A 219 -3.03 11.24 -4.92
CA ALA A 219 -2.98 12.31 -5.91
C ALA A 219 -4.23 13.19 -5.87
N HIS A 220 -5.42 12.59 -5.77
CA HIS A 220 -6.67 13.33 -5.63
C HIS A 220 -6.72 14.15 -4.33
N ARG A 221 -6.38 13.51 -3.20
CA ARG A 221 -6.52 14.12 -1.87
C ARG A 221 -5.55 15.26 -1.62
N PHE A 222 -4.30 15.10 -2.05
CA PHE A 222 -3.20 16.02 -1.76
C PHE A 222 -2.84 16.92 -2.94
N GLY A 223 -3.46 16.73 -4.12
CA GLY A 223 -3.03 17.39 -5.33
C GLY A 223 -1.62 16.96 -5.78
N TRP A 224 -1.15 15.82 -5.28
CA TRP A 224 0.14 15.23 -5.60
C TRP A 224 0.12 14.73 -7.06
N ARG A 225 1.19 14.99 -7.80
CA ARG A 225 1.32 14.63 -9.21
C ARG A 225 2.58 13.80 -9.42
N PRO A 226 2.52 12.50 -9.12
CA PRO A 226 3.69 11.65 -9.27
C PRO A 226 3.97 11.33 -10.73
N GLN A 227 5.24 11.10 -11.02
CA GLN A 227 5.72 10.31 -12.12
C GLN A 227 5.72 8.84 -11.70
N LEU A 228 5.29 7.93 -12.58
CA LEU A 228 5.36 6.49 -12.35
C LEU A 228 6.46 5.87 -13.23
N LEU A 229 7.48 5.28 -12.62
CA LEU A 229 8.52 4.52 -13.30
C LEU A 229 8.33 3.03 -13.00
N VAL A 230 7.97 2.26 -14.03
CA VAL A 230 7.84 0.80 -13.92
C VAL A 230 9.13 0.12 -14.36
N ILE A 231 9.63 -0.81 -13.55
CA ILE A 231 10.73 -1.70 -13.90
C ILE A 231 10.14 -3.08 -14.07
N ASP A 232 10.00 -3.54 -15.31
CA ASP A 232 9.35 -4.82 -15.62
C ASP A 232 10.40 -5.89 -15.91
N LEU A 233 10.62 -6.78 -14.93
CA LEU A 233 11.59 -7.86 -15.03
C LEU A 233 11.17 -8.99 -15.96
N LEU A 234 9.94 -8.99 -16.48
CA LEU A 234 9.49 -9.95 -17.49
C LEU A 234 9.52 -9.34 -18.90
N GLY A 235 9.86 -8.06 -19.01
CA GLY A 235 9.95 -7.35 -20.29
C GLY A 235 8.59 -7.05 -20.93
N THR A 236 7.51 -7.18 -20.16
CA THR A 236 6.11 -7.02 -20.61
C THR A 236 5.57 -5.59 -20.44
N CYS A 237 6.43 -4.57 -20.57
CA CYS A 237 6.08 -3.17 -20.30
C CYS A 237 4.81 -2.69 -21.02
N SER A 238 4.55 -3.20 -22.23
CA SER A 238 3.36 -2.88 -23.04
C SER A 238 2.04 -3.29 -22.39
N GLU A 239 2.06 -4.25 -21.46
CA GLU A 239 0.89 -4.76 -20.75
C GLU A 239 0.91 -4.30 -19.29
N THR A 240 2.04 -4.44 -18.62
CA THR A 240 2.21 -4.07 -17.20
C THR A 240 1.95 -2.59 -16.96
N THR A 241 2.46 -1.71 -17.83
CA THR A 241 2.37 -0.26 -17.60
C THR A 241 0.94 0.25 -17.75
N PRO A 242 0.21 -0.02 -18.85
CA PRO A 242 -1.19 0.39 -18.95
C PRO A 242 -2.04 -0.17 -17.82
N PHE A 243 -1.83 -1.42 -17.41
CA PHE A 243 -2.55 -2.05 -16.31
C PHE A 243 -2.33 -1.32 -14.97
N LEU A 244 -1.08 -1.00 -14.61
CA LEU A 244 -0.80 -0.27 -13.37
C LEU A 244 -1.30 1.18 -13.42
N VAL A 245 -1.22 1.84 -14.57
CA VAL A 245 -1.78 3.18 -14.77
C VAL A 245 -3.30 3.17 -14.60
N GLU A 246 -4.00 2.21 -15.22
CA GLU A 246 -5.45 2.07 -15.08
C GLU A 246 -5.83 1.83 -13.62
N ASN A 247 -5.15 0.93 -12.90
CA ASN A 247 -5.41 0.73 -11.47
C ASN A 247 -5.11 1.98 -10.65
N ALA A 248 -4.07 2.73 -10.98
CA ALA A 248 -3.79 3.99 -10.29
C ALA A 248 -4.86 5.05 -10.56
N MET A 249 -5.35 5.18 -11.78
CA MET A 249 -6.26 6.24 -12.17
C MET A 249 -7.73 5.92 -11.88
N GLU A 250 -8.12 4.65 -11.96
CA GLU A 250 -9.50 4.19 -11.90
C GLU A 250 -9.73 3.12 -10.82
N GLY A 251 -8.69 2.38 -10.43
CA GLY A 251 -8.81 1.31 -9.43
C GLY A 251 -9.29 1.80 -8.07
N TRP A 252 -9.06 3.06 -7.72
CA TRP A 252 -9.61 3.63 -6.49
C TRP A 252 -11.13 3.81 -6.55
N GLN A 253 -11.74 3.95 -7.74
CA GLN A 253 -13.20 3.93 -7.90
C GLN A 253 -13.77 2.52 -7.65
N ARG A 254 -13.00 1.48 -7.97
CA ARG A 254 -13.36 0.07 -7.73
C ARG A 254 -13.30 -0.32 -6.25
N MET A 255 -12.52 0.41 -5.42
CA MET A 255 -12.55 0.30 -3.95
C MET A 255 -13.86 0.86 -3.33
N LYS A 256 -14.95 0.92 -4.12
CA LYS A 256 -16.32 1.34 -3.74
C LYS A 256 -16.39 2.65 -2.95
N TYR A 257 -15.44 3.55 -3.18
CA TYR A 257 -15.59 4.92 -2.71
C TYR A 257 -16.77 5.53 -3.45
N SER A 258 -17.82 5.86 -2.71
CA SER A 258 -19.08 6.39 -3.22
C SER A 258 -18.87 7.78 -3.83
N TYR A 259 -18.45 7.85 -5.10
CA TYR A 259 -18.27 9.12 -5.80
C TYR A 259 -18.61 9.12 -7.27
N SER A 260 -19.12 10.27 -7.68
CA SER A 260 -19.11 10.78 -9.04
C SER A 260 -17.68 10.85 -9.59
N HIS A 261 -17.51 10.37 -10.82
CA HIS A 261 -16.29 10.43 -11.65
C HIS A 261 -15.44 11.69 -11.35
N VAL A 262 -14.26 11.51 -10.77
CA VAL A 262 -13.32 12.61 -10.53
C VAL A 262 -12.56 12.86 -11.82
N SER A 263 -12.91 13.94 -12.50
CA SER A 263 -12.16 14.43 -13.67
C SER A 263 -10.83 15.07 -13.24
N GLY A 264 -9.78 14.86 -14.04
CA GLY A 264 -8.51 15.57 -13.90
C GLY A 264 -7.45 14.92 -13.00
N LEU A 265 -7.65 13.68 -12.55
CA LEU A 265 -6.57 12.89 -11.97
C LEU A 265 -5.54 12.57 -13.08
N ARG A 266 -4.27 12.87 -12.85
CA ARG A 266 -3.21 12.68 -13.85
C ARG A 266 -1.87 12.38 -13.18
N LEU A 267 -1.16 11.40 -13.72
CA LEU A 267 0.28 11.20 -13.51
C LEU A 267 1.04 12.20 -14.39
N ASP A 268 2.05 12.85 -13.84
CA ASP A 268 2.84 13.85 -14.60
C ASP A 268 3.62 13.19 -15.73
N LYS A 269 4.16 12.00 -15.47
CA LYS A 269 4.90 11.19 -16.43
C LYS A 269 4.71 9.71 -16.11
N VAL A 270 4.76 8.88 -17.15
CA VAL A 270 4.81 7.41 -17.01
C VAL A 270 5.92 6.91 -17.91
N ASP A 271 6.85 6.13 -17.34
CA ASP A 271 7.95 5.47 -18.07
C ASP A 271 8.03 4.00 -17.66
N CYS A 272 8.60 3.18 -18.55
CA CYS A 272 8.89 1.78 -18.24
C CYS A 272 10.30 1.38 -18.71
N ILE A 273 10.99 0.58 -17.89
CA ILE A 273 12.25 -0.08 -18.23
C ILE A 273 11.97 -1.58 -18.37
N PRO A 274 11.96 -2.12 -19.60
CA PRO A 274 11.88 -3.57 -19.80
C PRO A 274 13.23 -4.18 -19.40
N CYS A 275 13.21 -5.16 -18.51
CA CYS A 275 14.39 -5.81 -17.94
C CYS A 275 14.25 -7.35 -17.93
N PRO A 276 13.96 -8.01 -19.07
CA PRO A 276 13.81 -9.46 -19.10
C PRO A 276 15.17 -10.19 -18.95
N PRO A 277 15.21 -11.31 -18.20
CA PRO A 277 16.33 -12.25 -18.24
C PRO A 277 16.57 -12.84 -19.64
N PRO A 278 17.81 -13.26 -19.96
CA PRO A 278 19.04 -13.09 -19.17
C PRO A 278 19.70 -11.70 -19.34
N GLY A 279 19.13 -10.85 -20.21
CA GLY A 279 19.76 -9.59 -20.65
C GLY A 279 19.73 -8.46 -19.62
N CYS A 280 19.02 -8.63 -18.50
CA CYS A 280 18.93 -7.63 -17.46
C CYS A 280 18.76 -8.28 -16.07
N SER A 281 19.27 -7.62 -15.04
CA SER A 281 19.15 -8.02 -13.65
C SER A 281 19.12 -6.79 -12.74
N LEU A 282 18.67 -6.97 -11.50
CA LEU A 282 18.66 -5.94 -10.46
C LEU A 282 20.09 -5.61 -9.99
N ASN A 283 20.79 -4.82 -10.79
CA ASN A 283 22.22 -4.52 -10.60
C ASN A 283 22.50 -3.01 -10.75
N GLN A 284 23.78 -2.64 -10.62
CA GLN A 284 24.21 -1.25 -10.69
C GLN A 284 23.92 -0.58 -12.04
N GLU A 285 23.97 -1.33 -13.15
CA GLU A 285 23.68 -0.80 -14.48
C GLU A 285 22.22 -0.37 -14.59
N LEU A 286 21.29 -1.22 -14.15
CA LEU A 286 19.88 -0.86 -14.08
C LEU A 286 19.64 0.30 -13.10
N ALA A 287 20.33 0.32 -11.96
CA ALA A 287 20.20 1.40 -10.98
C ALA A 287 20.65 2.76 -11.55
N ASN A 288 21.71 2.78 -12.36
CA ASN A 288 22.16 3.97 -13.07
C ASN A 288 21.10 4.46 -14.07
N GLN A 289 20.48 3.54 -14.81
CA GLN A 289 19.40 3.87 -15.75
C GLN A 289 18.16 4.43 -15.05
N VAL A 290 17.81 3.92 -13.87
CA VAL A 290 16.73 4.47 -13.03
C VAL A 290 17.09 5.86 -12.55
N THR A 291 18.27 6.03 -11.96
CA THR A 291 18.74 7.31 -11.43
C THR A 291 18.79 8.41 -12.50
N ALA A 292 19.14 8.05 -13.74
CA ALA A 292 19.10 8.99 -14.87
C ALA A 292 17.67 9.46 -15.19
N ARG A 293 16.67 8.57 -15.08
CA ARG A 293 15.25 8.92 -15.27
C ARG A 293 14.66 9.71 -14.11
N LEU A 294 15.12 9.47 -12.88
CA LEU A 294 14.67 10.21 -11.69
C LEU A 294 15.06 11.71 -11.73
N LYS A 295 16.08 12.08 -12.51
CA LYS A 295 16.58 13.46 -12.63
C LYS A 295 15.92 14.27 -13.75
N GLN A 296 15.06 13.64 -14.56
CA GLN A 296 14.38 14.26 -15.71
C GLN A 296 12.98 14.75 -15.33
#